data_AF-A0A182EEJ8-F1
#
_entry.id   AF-A0A182EEJ8-F1
#
_cell.length_a   1.000
_cell.length_b   1.000
_cell.length_c   1.000
_cell.angle_alpha   90.00
_cell.angle_beta   90.00
_cell.angle_gamma   90.00
#
_symmetry.space_group_name_H-M   'P 1'
#
loop_
_entity.id
_entity.type
_entity.pdbx_description
1 polymer ?
#
loop_
_entity_poly.entity_id
_entity_poly.type
_entity_poly.pdbx_seq_one_letter_code
_entity_poly.pdbx_strand_id
1 'polypeptide(L)' 'MVQSTAVRGRFICGEEPTAGVRVKLFELDFDLPNAYSQPTANDDCMPSKVCTDPDDKLCATHPNTNGTFETNATQGNLPN' A
#
# COMPACT_ATOMS: atom_id res chain seq x y z
N MET A 1 9.06 17.43 5.76
CA MET A 1 10.21 16.55 5.49
C MET A 1 9.82 15.66 4.32
N VAL A 2 10.71 15.39 3.37
CA VAL A 2 10.41 14.48 2.23
C VAL A 2 11.07 13.14 2.53
N GLN A 3 10.30 12.05 2.47
CA GLN A 3 10.81 10.69 2.63
C GLN A 3 10.55 9.88 1.36
N SER A 4 11.53 9.09 0.94
CA SER A 4 11.39 8.16 -0.19
C SER A 4 11.65 6.73 0.26
N THR A 5 10.81 5.81 -0.20
CA THR A 5 10.89 4.39 0.12
C THR A 5 10.77 3.56 -1.15
N ALA A 6 11.61 2.52 -1.26
CA ALA A 6 11.52 1.50 -2.30
C ALA A 6 11.27 0.13 -1.66
N VAL A 7 10.28 -0.60 -2.18
CA VAL A 7 9.89 -1.93 -1.74
C VAL A 7 9.97 -2.90 -2.91
N ARG A 8 10.61 -4.05 -2.68
CA ARG A 8 10.61 -5.18 -3.60
C ARG A 8 10.17 -6.44 -2.87
N GLY A 9 9.51 -7.35 -3.57
CA GLY A 9 9.03 -8.58 -2.97
C GLY A 9 8.56 -9.61 -3.98
N ARG A 10 8.11 -10.75 -3.47
CA ARG A 10 7.46 -11.81 -4.24
C ARG A 10 6.11 -12.16 -3.61
N PHE A 11 5.03 -12.01 -4.37
CA PHE A 11 3.68 -12.35 -3.96
C PHE A 11 3.37 -13.81 -4.32
N ILE A 12 2.95 -14.58 -3.33
CA ILE A 12 2.72 -16.03 -3.42
C ILE A 12 1.30 -16.32 -2.91
N CYS A 13 0.55 -17.17 -3.61
CA CYS A 13 -0.74 -17.70 -3.17
C CYS A 13 -0.61 -19.21 -2.98
N GLY A 14 -0.66 -19.67 -1.73
CA GLY A 14 -0.27 -21.04 -1.40
C GLY A 14 1.22 -21.26 -1.69
N GLU A 15 1.53 -22.18 -2.60
CA GLU A 15 2.91 -22.48 -3.03
C GLU A 15 3.27 -21.82 -4.38
N GLU A 16 2.31 -21.20 -5.06
CA GLU A 16 2.49 -20.68 -6.41
C GLU A 16 2.73 -19.16 -6.44
N PRO A 17 3.71 -18.67 -7.23
CA PRO A 17 3.84 -17.24 -7.50
C PRO A 17 2.58 -16.71 -8.18
N THR A 18 2.11 -15.56 -7.74
CA THR A 18 0.87 -14.97 -8.26
C THR A 18 1.14 -13.72 -9.07
N ALA A 19 0.58 -13.67 -10.27
CA ALA A 19 0.67 -12.56 -11.20
C ALA A 19 -0.66 -11.81 -11.32
N GLY A 20 -0.61 -10.56 -11.77
CA GLY A 20 -1.81 -9.78 -12.12
C GLY A 20 -2.65 -9.27 -10.93
N VAL A 21 -2.30 -9.63 -9.70
CA VAL A 21 -2.85 -9.00 -8.49
C VAL A 21 -2.30 -7.59 -8.32
N ARG A 22 -3.06 -6.74 -7.64
CA ARG A 22 -2.64 -5.36 -7.36
C ARG A 22 -2.01 -5.29 -5.98
N VAL A 23 -0.76 -4.83 -5.92
CA VAL A 23 -0.05 -4.50 -4.69
C VAL A 23 -0.06 -2.99 -4.54
N LYS A 24 -0.53 -2.47 -3.41
CA LYS A 24 -0.55 -1.03 -3.10
C LYS A 24 0.39 -0.75 -1.93
N LEU A 25 1.16 0.33 -2.02
CA LEU A 25 1.93 0.88 -0.92
C LEU A 25 1.14 2.04 -0.32
N PHE A 26 0.98 2.02 0.99
CA PHE A 26 0.35 3.07 1.77
C PHE A 26 1.35 3.59 2.78
N GLU A 27 1.30 4.88 3.04
CA GLU A 27 1.81 5.44 4.28
C GLU A 27 0.83 5.15 5.42
N LEU A 28 1.35 4.90 6.61
CA LEU A 28 0.55 4.69 7.80
C LEU A 28 0.91 5.75 8.83
N ASP A 29 -0.02 6.66 9.09
CA ASP A 29 0.25 7.84 9.91
C ASP A 29 0.03 7.61 11.42
N PHE A 30 -0.50 6.45 11.86
CA PHE A 30 -0.78 6.20 13.29
C PHE A 30 -0.62 4.76 13.81
N ASP A 31 -0.11 4.66 15.05
CA ASP A 31 -0.07 3.46 15.92
C ASP A 31 -1.47 3.07 16.46
N LEU A 32 -2.46 2.86 15.58
CA LEU A 32 -3.78 2.42 16.03
C LEU A 32 -3.89 0.89 16.05
N PRO A 33 -4.45 0.28 17.12
CA PRO A 33 -4.60 -1.17 17.24
C PRO A 33 -5.52 -1.80 16.16
N ASN A 34 -6.17 -0.99 15.33
CA ASN A 34 -7.08 -1.41 14.26
C ASN A 34 -6.63 -0.99 12.84
N ALA A 35 -5.38 -0.53 12.67
CA ALA A 35 -4.80 -0.15 11.37
C ALA A 35 -4.81 -1.28 10.32
N TYR A 36 -5.03 -2.53 10.74
CA TYR A 36 -5.11 -3.71 9.86
C TYR A 36 -6.51 -4.09 9.40
N SER A 37 -7.52 -3.28 9.69
CA SER A 37 -8.87 -3.52 9.17
C SER A 37 -8.82 -3.40 7.64
N GLN A 38 -9.01 -4.49 6.90
CA GLN A 38 -8.91 -4.48 5.43
C GLN A 38 -9.98 -3.58 4.81
N PRO A 39 -9.68 -2.71 3.82
CA PRO A 39 -10.68 -1.91 3.11
C PRO A 39 -11.80 -2.83 2.62
N THR A 40 -13.01 -2.63 3.13
CA THR A 40 -14.17 -3.47 2.81
C THR A 40 -14.81 -3.09 1.47
N ALA A 41 -14.24 -2.13 0.75
CA ALA A 41 -14.73 -1.66 -0.52
C ALA A 41 -13.56 -1.17 -1.37
N ASN A 42 -13.84 -0.93 -2.64
CA ASN A 42 -12.92 -0.55 -3.72
C ASN A 42 -12.26 0.83 -3.53
N ASP A 43 -12.22 1.30 -2.29
CA ASP A 43 -11.79 2.63 -1.90
C ASP A 43 -10.29 2.60 -1.64
N ASP A 44 -9.62 3.68 -2.06
CA ASP A 44 -8.18 3.85 -1.90
C ASP A 44 -7.80 4.31 -0.47
N CYS A 45 -8.70 4.18 0.52
CA CYS A 45 -8.48 4.49 1.94
C CYS A 45 -8.69 3.26 2.84
N MET A 46 -7.93 3.14 3.93
CA MET A 46 -8.17 2.11 4.94
C MET A 46 -9.47 2.42 5.71
N PRO A 47 -10.27 1.41 6.08
CA PRO A 47 -11.63 1.56 6.61
C PRO A 47 -11.66 1.94 8.11
N SER A 48 -10.52 2.29 8.70
CA SER A 48 -10.48 2.82 10.07
C SER A 48 -10.91 4.28 10.08
N LYS A 49 -12.23 4.50 9.98
CA LYS A 49 -12.96 5.62 10.58
C LYS A 49 -12.52 7.03 10.16
N VAL A 50 -13.32 7.61 9.27
CA VAL A 50 -13.34 9.03 8.85
C VAL A 50 -12.08 9.40 8.06
N CYS A 51 -12.24 9.52 6.75
CA CYS A 51 -11.27 10.04 5.78
C CYS A 51 -11.00 11.55 6.00
N THR A 52 -10.69 11.96 7.23
CA THR A 52 -10.12 13.28 7.54
C THR A 52 -8.60 13.25 7.56
N ASP A 53 -8.02 12.04 7.55
CA ASP A 53 -6.63 11.82 7.20
C ASP A 53 -6.58 10.61 6.24
N PRO A 54 -6.48 10.84 4.92
CA PRO A 54 -6.39 9.74 3.98
C PRO A 54 -5.02 9.09 4.13
N ASP A 55 -4.92 7.86 4.65
CA ASP A 55 -3.69 7.07 4.51
C ASP A 55 -3.25 7.13 3.03
N ASP A 56 -2.16 7.85 2.77
CA ASP A 56 -1.83 8.26 1.42
C ASP A 56 -1.37 7.03 0.63
N LYS A 57 -2.18 6.63 -0.36
CA LYS A 57 -1.75 5.63 -1.33
C LYS A 57 -0.57 6.18 -2.11
N LEU A 58 0.61 5.78 -1.68
CA LEU A 58 1.87 6.21 -2.24
C LEU A 58 2.07 5.71 -3.67
N CYS A 59 1.75 4.43 -3.94
CA CYS A 59 1.83 3.85 -5.28
C CYS A 59 1.10 2.50 -5.38
N ALA A 60 0.95 1.99 -6.61
CA ALA A 60 0.48 0.64 -6.87
C ALA A 60 1.29 -0.02 -7.99
N THR A 61 1.47 -1.34 -7.87
CA THR A 61 2.18 -2.17 -8.84
C THR A 61 1.47 -3.50 -9.03
N HIS A 62 1.89 -4.27 -10.03
CA HIS A 62 1.42 -5.63 -10.28
C HIS A 62 2.63 -6.56 -10.35
N PRO A 63 2.63 -7.68 -9.60
CA PRO A 63 3.67 -8.68 -9.74
C PRO A 63 3.69 -9.27 -11.15
N ASN A 64 4.89 -9.57 -11.65
CA ASN A 64 5.07 -10.26 -12.92
C ASN A 64 4.70 -11.75 -12.81
N THR A 65 4.93 -12.52 -13.89
CA THR A 65 4.62 -13.96 -13.96
C THR A 65 5.32 -14.81 -12.89
N ASN A 66 6.44 -14.34 -12.35
CA ASN A 66 7.17 -15.02 -11.27
C ASN A 66 6.77 -14.49 -9.88
N GLY A 67 5.69 -13.72 -9.80
CA GLY A 67 5.19 -13.09 -8.59
C GLY A 67 6.08 -11.96 -8.05
N THR A 68 7.14 -11.55 -8.75
CA THR A 68 8.03 -10.51 -8.24
C THR A 68 7.50 -9.12 -8.58
N PHE A 69 7.64 -8.18 -7.65
CA PHE A 69 7.29 -6.78 -7.84
C PHE A 69 8.36 -5.86 -7.24
N GLU A 70 8.42 -4.65 -7.76
CA GLU A 70 9.21 -3.54 -7.24
C GLU A 70 8.35 -2.28 -7.34
N THR A 71 8.44 -1.42 -6.32
CA THR A 71 7.71 -0.16 -6.29
C THR A 71 8.46 0.85 -5.44
N ASN A 72 8.42 2.11 -5.86
CA ASN A 72 9.07 3.22 -5.18
C ASN A 72 8.07 4.36 -5.04
N ALA A 73 8.14 5.04 -3.89
CA ALA A 73 7.34 6.21 -3.66
C ALA A 73 8.08 7.25 -2.83
N THR A 74 7.64 8.49 -2.97
CA THR A 74 8.15 9.63 -2.22
C THR A 74 6.94 10.34 -1.62
N GLN A 75 6.90 10.43 -0.29
CA GLN A 75 5.93 11.25 0.40
C GLN A 75 6.32 12.73 0.25
N GLY A 76 5.41 13.52 -0.33
CA GLY A 76 5.54 14.98 -0.38
C GLY A 76 4.96 15.61 0.89
N ASN A 77 5.51 16.75 1.34
CA ASN A 77 4.88 17.56 2.38
C ASN A 77 3.42 17.88 1.99
N LEU A 78 2.43 17.40 2.74
CA LEU A 78 1.09 17.95 2.70
C LEU A 78 1.18 19.46 3.04
N PRO A 79 0.56 20.37 2.25
CA PRO A 79 0.52 21.77 2.63
C PRO A 79 -0.31 21.95 3.91
N ASN A 80 0.25 22.68 4.88
CA ASN A 80 -0.38 23.07 6.15
C ASN A 80 -1.81 23.58 6.01
#